data_AF-A0A261GHV9-F1
#
_entry.id   AF-A0A261GHV9-F1
#
_cell.length_a   1.000
_cell.length_b   1.000
_cell.length_c   1.000
_cell.angle_alpha   90.00
_cell.angle_beta   90.00
_cell.angle_gamma   90.00
#
_symmetry.space_group_name_H-M   'P 1'
#
loop_
_entity.id
_entity.type
_entity.pdbx_description
1 polymer ?
#
loop_
_entity_poly.entity_id
_entity_poly.type
_entity_poly.pdbx_seq_one_letter_code
_entity_poly.pdbx_strand_id
1 'polypeptide(L)' 'MIEISNAAAPLLIQALQDAVRYNEQLLNSETLRDRADYEEHLLEVSQFYAEIKAQYKRIEDEVGIPLEELL' A
#
# COMPACT_ATOMS: atom_id res chain seq x y z
N MET A 1 15.57 7.73 -2.37
CA MET A 1 14.62 7.20 -1.37
C MET A 1 13.49 8.20 -1.31
N ILE A 2 12.24 7.77 -1.44
CA ILE A 2 11.09 8.68 -1.31
C ILE A 2 10.99 9.03 0.18
N GLU A 3 11.07 10.31 0.51
CA GLU A 3 10.81 10.78 1.88
C GLU A 3 9.34 11.14 2.00
N ILE A 4 8.68 10.57 3.01
CA ILE A 4 7.26 10.77 3.29
C ILE A 4 7.16 11.73 4.46
N SER A 5 6.29 12.73 4.35
CA SER A 5 5.96 13.57 5.50
C SER A 5 5.28 12.73 6.59
N ASN A 6 5.69 12.88 7.85
CA ASN A 6 5.06 12.26 9.01
C ASN A 6 3.53 12.50 9.02
N ALA A 7 3.08 13.69 8.63
CA ALA A 7 1.65 14.03 8.60
C ALA A 7 0.87 13.27 7.52
N ALA A 8 1.52 12.91 6.41
CA ALA A 8 0.90 12.20 5.30
C ALA A 8 1.07 10.67 5.40
N ALA A 9 1.99 10.19 6.25
CA ALA A 9 2.38 8.80 6.32
C ALA A 9 1.20 7.85 6.67
N PRO A 10 0.30 8.17 7.64
CA PRO A 10 -0.86 7.32 7.92
C PRO A 10 -1.80 7.19 6.73
N LEU A 11 -2.09 8.31 6.06
CA LEU A 11 -2.96 8.33 4.89
C LEU A 11 -2.36 7.51 3.74
N LEU A 12 -1.05 7.60 3.53
CA LEU A 12 -0.38 6.85 2.47
C LEU A 12 -0.42 5.34 2.73
N ILE A 13 -0.27 4.90 3.98
CA ILE A 13 -0.43 3.49 4.37
C ILE A 13 -1.82 2.99 4.01
N GLN A 14 -2.87 3.70 4.43
CA GLN A 14 -4.26 3.32 4.15
C GLN A 14 -4.56 3.32 2.66
N ALA A 15 -4.13 4.35 1.93
CA ALA A 15 -4.34 4.46 0.48
C ALA A 15 -3.67 3.31 -0.29
N LEU A 16 -2.46 2.91 0.11
CA LEU A 16 -1.77 1.77 -0.49
C LEU A 16 -2.42 0.45 -0.10
N GLN A 17 -2.91 0.30 1.13
CA GLN A 17 -3.68 -0.87 1.54
C GLN A 17 -4.95 -1.04 0.69
N ASP A 18 -5.70 0.05 0.48
CA ASP A 18 -6.90 0.05 -0.35
C ASP A 18 -6.57 -0.25 -1.81
N ALA A 19 -5.47 0.31 -2.34
CA ALA A 19 -5.01 0.03 -3.69
C ALA A 19 -4.65 -1.45 -3.89
N VAL A 20 -3.93 -2.07 -2.93
CA VAL A 20 -3.63 -3.51 -2.96
C VAL A 20 -4.93 -4.32 -2.96
N ARG A 21 -5.82 -4.07 -1.98
CA ARG A 21 -7.10 -4.78 -1.86
C ARG A 21 -7.96 -4.65 -3.11
N TYR A 22 -8.04 -3.45 -3.68
CA TYR A 22 -8.79 -3.21 -4.91
C TYR A 22 -8.24 -4.03 -6.08
N ASN A 23 -6.92 -4.01 -6.29
CA ASN A 23 -6.30 -4.74 -7.38
C ASN A 23 -6.41 -6.26 -7.19
N GLU A 24 -6.29 -6.77 -5.96
CA GLU A 24 -6.56 -8.18 -5.64
C GLU A 24 -7.98 -8.58 -6.03
N GLN A 25 -8.98 -7.74 -5.72
CA GLN A 25 -10.37 -8.01 -6.08
C GLN A 25 -10.62 -7.88 -7.58
N LEU A 26 -9.96 -6.93 -8.25
CA LEU A 26 -10.07 -6.73 -9.69
C LEU A 26 -9.63 -7.99 -10.46
N LEU A 27 -8.60 -8.70 -9.99
CA LEU A 27 -8.13 -9.96 -10.60
C LEU A 27 -9.16 -11.10 -10.53
N ASN A 28 -10.18 -10.98 -9.68
CA ASN A 28 -11.30 -11.93 -9.62
C ASN A 28 -12.42 -11.59 -10.61
N SER A 29 -12.34 -10.45 -11.31
CA SER A 29 -13.36 -10.03 -12.27
C SER A 29 -13.32 -10.87 -13.54
N GLU A 30 -14.46 -11.46 -13.91
CA GLU A 30 -14.62 -12.27 -15.13
C GLU A 30 -14.50 -11.45 -16.43
N THR A 31 -14.62 -10.12 -16.34
CA THR A 31 -14.55 -9.21 -17.49
C THR A 31 -13.16 -8.64 -17.74
N LEU A 32 -12.19 -8.95 -16.88
CA LEU A 32 -10.84 -8.42 -16.96
C LEU A 32 -10.12 -8.98 -18.19
N ARG A 33 -9.72 -8.08 -19.08
CA ARG A 33 -8.82 -8.38 -20.20
C ARG A 33 -7.38 -8.07 -19.76
N ASP A 34 -6.41 -8.70 -20.41
CA ASP A 34 -4.98 -8.42 -20.17
C ASP A 34 -4.55 -8.62 -18.71
N ARG A 35 -5.03 -9.72 -18.09
CA ARG A 35 -4.80 -10.08 -16.68
C ARG A 35 -3.33 -10.00 -16.24
N ALA A 36 -2.39 -10.35 -17.12
CA ALA A 36 -0.95 -10.33 -16.81
C ALA A 36 -0.47 -8.94 -16.39
N ASP A 37 -0.94 -7.88 -17.05
CA ASP A 37 -0.55 -6.50 -16.75
C ASP A 37 -1.06 -6.07 -15.37
N TYR A 38 -2.25 -6.53 -14.98
CA TYR A 38 -2.82 -6.28 -13.64
C TYR A 38 -2.11 -7.07 -12.54
N GLU A 39 -1.66 -8.29 -12.84
CA GLU A 39 -0.85 -9.09 -11.91
C GLU A 39 0.52 -8.45 -11.68
N GLU A 40 1.16 -7.94 -12.74
CA GLU A 40 2.40 -7.16 -12.64
C GLU A 40 2.19 -5.88 -11.82
N HIS A 41 1.14 -5.11 -12.11
CA HIS A 41 0.83 -3.91 -11.34
C HIS A 41 0.55 -4.21 -9.86
N LEU A 42 -0.21 -5.27 -9.55
CA LEU A 42 -0.45 -5.68 -8.17
C LEU A 42 0.85 -6.03 -7.45
N LEU A 43 1.79 -6.71 -8.13
CA LEU A 43 3.10 -7.03 -7.58
C LEU A 43 3.87 -5.75 -7.22
N GLU A 44 3.94 -4.79 -8.13
CA GLU A 44 4.63 -3.51 -7.92
C GLU A 44 4.03 -2.72 -6.75
N VAL A 45 2.70 -2.57 -6.72
CA VAL A 45 2.00 -1.84 -5.64
C VAL A 45 2.18 -2.56 -4.29
N SER A 46 2.17 -3.89 -4.28
CA SER A 46 2.40 -4.68 -3.06
C SER A 46 3.81 -4.52 -2.51
N GLN A 47 4.82 -4.50 -3.40
CA GLN A 47 6.21 -4.24 -3.02
C GLN A 47 6.37 -2.83 -2.46
N PHE A 48 5.78 -1.84 -3.12
CA PHE A 48 5.82 -0.46 -2.65
C PHE A 48 5.10 -0.31 -1.30
N TYR A 49 3.94 -0.94 -1.12
CA TYR A 49 3.24 -0.95 0.17
C TYR A 49 4.09 -1.57 1.29
N ALA A 50 4.82 -2.66 1.01
CA ALA A 50 5.74 -3.26 1.97
C ALA A 50 6.89 -2.30 2.35
N GLU A 51 7.45 -1.60 1.37
CA GLU A 51 8.48 -0.58 1.60
C GLU A 51 7.95 0.56 2.48
N ILE A 52 6.78 1.13 2.15
CA ILE A 52 6.18 2.23 2.92
C ILE A 52 5.82 1.81 4.34
N LYS A 53 5.32 0.59 4.56
CA LYS A 53 5.12 0.04 5.93
C LYS A 53 6.41 -0.01 6.72
N ALA A 54 7.50 -0.46 6.09
CA ALA A 54 8.81 -0.53 6.74
C ALA A 54 9.37 0.86 7.06
N GLN A 55 9.11 1.87 6.22
CA GLN A 55 9.46 3.26 6.51
C GLN A 55 8.59 3.85 7.64
N TYR A 56 7.27 3.62 7.59
CA TYR A 56 6.32 4.07 8.62
C TYR A 56 6.72 3.55 10.00
N LYS A 57 7.10 2.26 10.12
CA LYS A 57 7.52 1.68 11.39
C LYS A 57 8.72 2.38 12.02
N ARG A 58 9.57 3.06 11.23
CA ARG A 58 10.72 3.83 11.74
C ARG A 58 10.33 5.20 12.29
N ILE A 59 9.21 5.76 11.83
CA ILE A 59 8.69 7.07 12.24
C ILE A 59 7.42 6.96 13.10
N GLU A 60 6.99 5.75 13.42
CA GLU A 60 5.75 5.44 14.15
C GLU A 60 5.65 6.22 15.48
N ASP A 61 6.76 6.27 16.22
CA ASP A 61 6.86 7.02 17.48
C ASP A 61 6.68 8.53 17.29
N GLU A 62 7.14 9.09 16.15
CA GLU A 62 7.01 10.50 15.83
C GLU A 62 5.60 10.86 15.34
N VAL A 63 4.95 9.92 14.66
CA VAL A 63 3.58 10.06 14.15
C VAL A 63 2.55 9.86 15.27
N GLY A 64 2.87 9.03 16.27
CA GLY A 64 2.02 8.79 17.44
C GLY A 64 0.82 7.88 17.18
N ILE A 65 0.82 7.13 16.06
CA ILE A 65 -0.22 6.16 15.71
C ILE A 65 0.46 4.84 15.38
N PRO A 66 0.21 3.75 16.14
CA PRO A 66 0.75 2.42 15.82
C PRO A 66 0.30 1.95 14.43
N LEU A 67 1.20 1.35 13.67
CA LEU A 67 0.91 0.79 12.36
C LEU A 67 -0.22 -0.24 12.44
N GLU A 68 -0.29 -1.00 13.53
CA GLU A 68 -1.30 -2.01 13.77
C GLU A 68 -2.72 -1.44 13.87
N GLU A 69 -2.87 -0.15 14.19
CA GLU A 69 -4.17 0.54 14.20
C GLU A 69 -4.60 1.00 12.78
N LEU A 70 -3.69 0.93 11.80
CA LEU A 70 -3.95 1.32 10.41
C LEU A 70 -4.25 0.13 9.48
N LEU A 71 -4.07 -1.12 9.94
CA LEU A 71 -4.17 -2.35 9.12
C LEU A 71 -5.52 -3.06 9.27
#